data_AF-A0A1F4V9U6-F1
#
_entry.id   AF-A0A1F4V9U6-F1
#
_cell.length_a   1.000
_cell.length_b   1.000
_cell.length_c   1.000
_cell.angle_alpha   90.00
_cell.angle_beta   90.00
_cell.angle_gamma   90.00
#
_symmetry.space_group_name_H-M   'P 1'
#
loop_
_entity.id
_entity.type
_entity.pdbx_description
1 polymer ?
#
loop_
_entity_poly.entity_id
_entity_poly.type
_entity_poly.pdbx_seq_one_letter_code
_entity_poly.pdbx_strand_id
1 'polypeptide(L)'
;MNSFITYIKNFLKNYQKADNLLSDVQVGEGAIVEINNRKVAAYKKSESEIIKLSPVCTHLGCQVNWNTTDKTWDCPCHGSRYDVEGNVKQGPATIPLHKVFN
;
A
#
# COMPACT_ATOMS: atom_id res chain seq x y z
N MET A 1 0.76 -35.31 18.33
CA MET A 1 1.95 -34.44 18.52
C MET A 1 2.25 -33.51 17.33
N ASN A 2 1.30 -33.27 16.41
CA ASN A 2 1.54 -32.48 15.18
C ASN A 2 0.74 -31.16 15.09
N SER A 3 -0.28 -30.95 15.93
CA SER A 3 -1.14 -29.76 15.85
C SER A 3 -0.44 -28.50 16.36
N PHE A 4 0.35 -28.60 17.44
CA PHE A 4 1.08 -27.46 18.00
C PHE A 4 2.21 -26.96 17.09
N ILE A 5 2.94 -27.88 16.44
CA ILE A 5 3.98 -27.54 15.46
C ILE A 5 3.34 -26.91 14.22
N THR A 6 2.20 -27.42 13.74
CA THR A 6 1.46 -26.81 12.61
C THR A 6 0.91 -25.43 12.98
N TYR A 7 0.39 -25.25 14.20
CA TYR A 7 -0.05 -23.97 14.71
C TYR A 7 1.10 -22.96 14.76
N ILE A 8 2.25 -23.34 15.32
CA ILE A 8 3.43 -22.47 15.37
C ILE A 8 3.96 -22.18 13.96
N LYS A 9 4.00 -23.16 13.06
CA LYS A 9 4.40 -22.92 11.67
C LYS A 9 3.47 -21.93 10.96
N ASN A 10 2.16 -22.06 11.12
CA ASN A 10 1.20 -21.11 10.55
C ASN A 10 1.27 -19.74 11.22
N PHE A 11 1.45 -19.69 12.53
CA PHE A 11 1.65 -18.46 13.30
C PHE A 11 2.92 -17.73 12.85
N LEU A 12 4.05 -18.43 12.74
CA LEU A 12 5.31 -17.86 12.24
C LEU A 12 5.21 -17.45 10.78
N LYS A 13 4.52 -18.23 9.94
CA LYS A 13 4.30 -17.88 8.52
C LYS A 13 3.42 -16.65 8.37
N ASN A 14 2.48 -16.40 9.29
CA ASN A 14 1.68 -15.19 9.33
C ASN A 14 2.42 -14.02 10.00
N TYR A 15 3.25 -14.28 11.01
CA TYR A 15 4.08 -13.30 11.71
C TYR A 15 5.20 -12.76 10.80
N GLN A 16 5.81 -13.61 9.99
CA GLN A 16 6.83 -13.23 9.02
C GLN A 16 6.23 -12.55 7.77
N LYS A 17 4.91 -12.64 7.57
CA LYS A 17 4.15 -11.93 6.53
C LYS A 17 3.75 -10.51 6.96
N ALA A 18 4.17 -10.06 8.16
CA ALA A 18 3.84 -8.74 8.68
C ALA A 18 4.55 -7.61 7.92
N ASP A 19 5.65 -7.91 7.23
CA ASP A 19 6.33 -6.98 6.34
C ASP A 19 5.80 -7.24 4.94
N ASN A 20 4.79 -6.48 4.49
CA ASN A 20 4.45 -6.46 3.06
C ASN A 20 5.69 -5.98 2.31
N LEU A 21 6.39 -6.89 1.64
CA LEU A 21 7.59 -6.58 0.89
C LEU A 21 7.20 -6.05 -0.49
N LEU A 22 8.05 -5.21 -1.06
CA LEU A 22 7.85 -4.70 -2.41
C LEU A 22 7.85 -5.82 -3.47
N SER A 23 8.54 -6.93 -3.20
CA SER A 23 8.56 -8.13 -4.04
C SER A 23 7.21 -8.80 -4.21
N ASP A 24 6.29 -8.58 -3.27
CA ASP A 24 5.02 -9.30 -3.21
C ASP A 24 3.90 -8.58 -3.99
N VAL A 25 4.16 -7.35 -4.46
CA VAL A 25 3.23 -6.57 -5.26
C VAL A 25 3.25 -7.08 -6.70
N GLN A 26 2.10 -7.53 -7.19
CA GLN A 26 1.95 -7.99 -8.57
C GLN A 26 1.87 -6.81 -9.55
N VAL A 27 2.25 -7.01 -10.81
CA VAL A 27 2.10 -5.99 -11.86
C VAL A 27 0.63 -5.63 -12.02
N GLY A 28 0.35 -4.32 -12.02
CA GLY A 28 -1.01 -3.77 -12.07
C GLY A 28 -1.70 -3.65 -10.71
N GLU A 29 -1.04 -4.06 -9.62
CA GLU A 29 -1.56 -3.98 -8.25
C GLU A 29 -0.78 -2.97 -7.40
N GLY A 30 -1.41 -2.58 -6.29
CA GLY A 30 -0.84 -1.75 -5.26
C GLY A 30 -0.94 -2.36 -3.87
N ALA A 31 -0.01 -2.00 -2.99
CA ALA A 31 -0.04 -2.37 -1.59
C ALA A 31 0.65 -1.31 -0.73
N ILE A 32 0.29 -1.28 0.56
CA ILE A 32 1.11 -0.60 1.57
C ILE A 32 2.23 -1.55 1.96
N VAL A 33 3.46 -1.17 1.65
CA VAL A 33 4.69 -1.91 1.93
C VAL A 33 5.56 -1.16 2.92
N GLU A 34 6.45 -1.86 3.61
CA GLU A 34 7.45 -1.24 4.49
C GLU A 34 8.83 -1.28 3.85
N ILE A 35 9.48 -0.12 3.72
CA ILE A 35 10.84 0.01 3.19
C ILE A 35 11.64 0.89 4.15
N ASN A 36 12.74 0.36 4.71
CA ASN A 36 13.58 1.07 5.69
C ASN A 36 12.75 1.64 6.87
N ASN A 37 11.85 0.84 7.43
CA ASN A 37 10.95 1.24 8.52
C ASN A 37 9.99 2.40 8.19
N ARG A 38 9.71 2.62 6.90
CA ARG A 38 8.72 3.60 6.43
C ARG A 38 7.68 2.92 5.57
N LYS A 39 6.41 3.23 5.84
CA LYS A 39 5.30 2.81 5.00
C LYS A 39 5.32 3.55 3.67
N VAL A 40 5.13 2.81 2.59
CA VAL A 40 5.08 3.31 1.22
C VAL A 40 3.83 2.74 0.56
N ALA A 41 3.05 3.60 -0.09
CA ALA A 41 2.03 3.18 -1.04
C ALA A 41 2.74 2.86 -2.37
N ALA A 42 2.92 1.57 -2.64
CA ALA A 42 3.61 1.09 -3.83
C ALA A 42 2.61 0.56 -4.85
N TYR A 43 2.73 1.02 -6.09
CA TYR A 43 2.01 0.48 -7.24
C TYR A 43 3.02 -0.06 -8.26
N LYS A 44 2.92 -1.35 -8.60
CA LYS A 44 3.84 -1.98 -9.57
C LYS A 44 3.25 -1.82 -10.97
N LYS A 45 3.76 -0.84 -11.73
CA LYS A 45 3.26 -0.53 -13.07
C LYS A 45 3.75 -1.53 -14.12
N SER A 46 4.97 -2.03 -13.95
CA SER A 46 5.57 -3.10 -14.77
C SER A 46 6.61 -3.87 -13.96
N GLU A 47 7.26 -4.87 -14.57
CA GLU A 47 8.34 -5.62 -13.89
C GLU A 47 9.52 -4.74 -13.46
N SER A 48 9.75 -3.62 -14.16
CA SER A 48 10.87 -2.70 -13.90
C SER A 48 10.43 -1.35 -13.33
N GLU A 49 9.13 -1.04 -13.32
CA GLU A 49 8.60 0.26 -12.91
C GLU A 49 7.66 0.13 -11.73
N ILE A 50 8.01 0.81 -10.63
CA ILE A 50 7.23 0.88 -9.40
C ILE A 50 7.04 2.36 -9.06
N ILE A 51 5.78 2.77 -8.92
CA ILE A 51 5.44 4.07 -8.37
C ILE A 51 5.41 3.96 -6.85
N LYS A 52 6.15 4.84 -6.18
CA LYS A 52 6.21 4.89 -4.72
C LYS A 52 5.68 6.23 -4.24
N LEU A 53 4.65 6.18 -3.42
CA LEU A 53 3.99 7.35 -2.86
C LEU A 53 4.01 7.28 -1.32
N SER A 54 3.88 8.44 -0.70
CA SER A 54 3.48 8.53 0.70
C SER A 54 2.07 7.96 0.83
N PRO A 55 1.82 7.04 1.78
CA PRO A 55 0.48 6.53 2.03
C PRO A 55 -0.38 7.52 2.82
N VAL A 56 0.15 8.70 3.16
CA VAL A 56 -0.52 9.72 3.97
C VAL A 56 -1.39 10.60 3.08
N CYS A 57 -2.70 10.50 3.25
CA CYS A 57 -3.69 11.36 2.60
C CYS A 57 -3.42 12.83 2.92
N THR A 58 -3.33 13.64 1.87
CA THR A 58 -3.08 15.08 1.94
C THR A 58 -4.23 15.92 2.48
N HIS A 59 -5.39 15.31 2.79
CA HIS A 59 -6.48 16.01 3.47
C HIS A 59 -6.13 16.28 4.94
N LEU A 60 -6.12 15.23 5.77
CA LEU A 60 -5.90 15.32 7.22
C LEU A 60 -5.01 14.19 7.75
N GLY A 61 -4.23 13.54 6.88
CA GLY A 61 -3.16 12.64 7.29
C GLY A 61 -3.52 11.17 7.49
N CYS A 62 -4.75 10.73 7.17
CA CYS A 62 -5.09 9.31 7.24
C CYS A 62 -4.28 8.46 6.25
N GLN A 63 -4.04 7.18 6.58
CA GLN A 63 -3.45 6.25 5.63
C GLN A 63 -4.46 5.91 4.51
N VAL A 64 -4.02 5.90 3.26
CA VAL A 64 -4.80 5.40 2.11
C VAL A 64 -4.74 3.89 2.01
N ASN A 65 -5.74 3.29 1.35
CA ASN A 65 -5.82 1.88 1.03
C ASN A 65 -5.86 1.66 -0.49
N TRP A 66 -5.31 0.55 -0.97
CA TRP A 66 -5.42 0.18 -2.38
C TRP A 66 -6.82 -0.34 -2.70
N ASN A 67 -7.43 0.19 -3.76
CA ASN A 67 -8.65 -0.31 -4.35
C ASN A 67 -8.31 -0.98 -5.70
N THR A 68 -8.34 -2.31 -5.71
CA THR A 68 -7.98 -3.11 -6.90
C THR A 68 -8.97 -2.93 -8.06
N THR A 69 -10.26 -2.73 -7.77
CA THR A 69 -11.31 -2.61 -8.79
C THR A 69 -11.14 -1.35 -9.62
N ASP A 70 -10.93 -0.20 -8.97
CA ASP A 70 -10.84 1.10 -9.64
C ASP A 70 -9.39 1.55 -9.88
N LYS A 71 -8.41 0.79 -9.38
CA LYS A 71 -6.98 1.10 -9.38
C LYS A 71 -6.70 2.49 -8.79
N THR A 72 -7.17 2.69 -7.57
CA THR A 72 -7.04 3.95 -6.83
C THR A 72 -6.48 3.74 -5.44
N TRP A 73 -5.90 4.81 -4.90
CA TRP A 73 -5.65 4.93 -3.47
C TRP A 73 -6.84 5.65 -2.83
N ASP A 74 -7.56 4.95 -1.97
CA ASP A 74 -8.77 5.46 -1.33
C ASP A 74 -8.49 5.77 0.14
N CYS A 75 -8.78 7.00 0.55
CA CYS A 75 -8.71 7.43 1.94
C CYS A 75 -10.05 7.12 2.64
N PRO A 76 -10.09 6.19 3.62
CA PRO A 76 -11.33 5.75 4.24
C PRO A 76 -11.96 6.81 5.17
N CYS A 77 -11.20 7.83 5.58
CA CYS A 77 -11.67 8.79 6.56
C CYS A 77 -12.74 9.74 6.01
N HIS A 78 -12.54 10.25 4.79
CA HIS A 78 -13.42 11.26 4.19
C HIS A 78 -13.68 11.06 2.70
N GLY A 79 -13.22 9.93 2.12
CA GLY A 79 -13.51 9.58 0.74
C GLY A 79 -12.61 10.23 -0.32
N SER A 80 -11.49 10.85 0.06
CA SER A 80 -10.51 11.29 -0.94
C SER A 80 -9.98 10.10 -1.72
N ARG A 81 -9.91 10.21 -3.05
CA ARG A 81 -9.38 9.16 -3.93
C ARG A 81 -8.27 9.72 -4.79
N TYR A 82 -7.23 8.92 -5.00
CA TYR A 82 -6.09 9.26 -5.84
C TYR A 82 -5.87 8.18 -6.91
N ASP A 83 -5.36 8.57 -8.08
CA ASP A 83 -4.93 7.60 -9.09
C ASP A 83 -3.62 6.91 -8.69
N VAL A 84 -3.16 5.98 -9.54
CA VAL A 84 -1.93 5.21 -9.32
C VAL A 84 -0.65 6.07 -9.24
N GLU A 85 -0.69 7.28 -9.78
CA GLU A 85 0.40 8.26 -9.77
C GLU A 85 0.32 9.22 -8.56
N GLY A 86 -0.77 9.15 -7.81
CA GLY A 86 -1.05 9.95 -6.62
C GLY A 86 -1.85 11.21 -6.89
N ASN A 87 -2.30 11.47 -8.13
CA ASN A 87 -3.10 12.65 -8.44
C ASN A 87 -4.51 12.52 -7.85
N VAL A 88 -5.10 13.64 -7.43
CA VAL A 88 -6.45 13.65 -6.87
C VAL A 88 -7.47 13.29 -7.95
N LYS A 89 -8.26 12.24 -7.72
CA LYS A 89 -9.45 11.90 -8.50
C LYS A 89 -10.74 12.37 -7.83
N GLN A 90 -10.78 12.36 -6.50
CA GLN A 90 -11.95 12.76 -5.72
C GLN A 90 -11.54 13.40 -4.40
N GLY A 91 -12.21 14.49 -4.03
CA GLY A 91 -11.97 15.24 -2.80
C GLY A 91 -12.54 14.55 -1.54
N PRO A 92 -12.29 15.11 -0.34
CA PRO A 92 -11.98 16.53 -0.09
C PRO A 92 -10.50 16.96 -0.27
N ALA A 93 -9.55 16.04 -0.45
CA ALA A 93 -8.17 16.43 -0.73
C ALA A 93 -8.06 17.21 -2.06
N THR A 94 -7.20 18.23 -2.11
CA THR A 94 -6.95 19.05 -3.30
C THR A 94 -5.50 18.99 -3.79
N ILE A 95 -4.65 18.25 -3.09
CA ILE A 95 -3.21 18.12 -3.37
C ILE A 95 -2.89 16.64 -3.63
N PRO A 96 -2.07 16.29 -4.64
CA PRO A 96 -1.63 14.92 -4.89
C PRO A 96 -0.89 14.29 -3.69
N LEU A 97 -0.89 12.95 -3.60
CA LEU A 97 0.02 12.25 -2.69
C LEU A 97 1.48 12.56 -3.05
N HIS A 98 2.32 12.72 -2.03
CA HIS A 98 3.74 12.99 -2.22
C HIS A 98 4.45 11.77 -2.80
N LYS A 99 5.24 11.96 -3.85
CA LYS A 99 6.18 10.93 -4.31
C LYS A 99 7.27 10.72 -3.27
N VAL A 100 7.63 9.46 -3.02
CA VAL A 100 8.77 9.13 -2.17
C VAL A 100 9.90 8.58 -3.05
N PHE A 101 11.08 9.17 -2.88
CA PHE A 101 12.30 8.70 -3.52
C PHE A 101 13.11 7.94 -2.49
N ASN A 102 13.57 6.75 -2.88
CA ASN A 102 14.62 6.02 -2.17
C ASN A 102 15.85 6.02 -3.07
#